data_AF-A0AAN0W4I3-F1
#
_entry.id   AF-A0AAN0W4I3-F1
#
_cell.length_a   1.000
_cell.length_b   1.000
_cell.length_c   1.000
_cell.angle_alpha   90.00
_cell.angle_beta   90.00
_cell.angle_gamma   90.00
#
_symmetry.space_group_name_H-M   'P 1'
#
loop_
_entity.id
_entity.type
_entity.pdbx_description
1 polymer ?
#
loop_
_entity_poly.entity_id
_entity_poly.type
_entity_poly.pdbx_seq_one_letter_code
_entity_poly.pdbx_strand_id
1 'polypeptide(L)'
;MKEKIDSIKEKLSSGKAHFENGKTVVEVGLSDLNELLSLAYDINNYRLNALWNLEQTSNACKEYKMRNEKHQESLKLIKGITSGVDNAIVKDVNRIAKEALS
;
A
#
# COMPACT_ATOMS: atom_id res chain seq x y z
N MET A 1 6.86 -1.95 23.29
CA MET A 1 5.59 -2.72 23.30
C MET A 1 5.83 -4.20 23.56
N LYS A 2 6.73 -4.87 22.82
CA LYS A 2 7.15 -6.26 23.10
C LYS A 2 7.65 -6.46 24.54
N GLU A 3 8.62 -5.65 24.98
CA GLU A 3 9.15 -5.67 26.35
C GLU A 3 8.07 -5.48 27.42
N LYS A 4 7.04 -4.67 27.13
CA LYS A 4 5.92 -4.41 28.04
C LYS A 4 4.99 -5.61 28.14
N ILE A 5 4.68 -6.26 27.01
CA ILE A 5 3.92 -7.51 26.97
C ILE A 5 4.67 -8.61 27.73
N ASP A 6 5.98 -8.73 27.49
CA ASP A 6 6.80 -9.75 28.12
C ASP A 6 6.89 -9.55 29.63
N SER A 7 7.05 -8.30 30.10
CA SER A 7 7.00 -7.95 31.52
C SER A 7 5.66 -8.31 32.17
N ILE A 8 4.53 -8.02 31.51
CA ILE A 8 3.20 -8.38 32.05
C ILE A 8 3.02 -9.91 32.06
N LYS A 9 3.47 -10.62 31.02
CA LYS A 9 3.44 -12.09 31.00
C LYS A 9 4.26 -12.71 32.12
N GLU A 10 5.44 -12.17 32.43
CA GLU A 10 6.26 -12.64 33.55
C GLU A 10 5.54 -12.45 34.88
N LYS A 11 4.91 -11.29 35.10
CA LYS A 11 4.08 -11.05 36.30
C LYS A 11 2.92 -12.03 36.42
N LEU A 12 2.21 -12.30 35.32
CA LEU A 12 1.11 -13.26 35.31
C LEU A 12 1.60 -14.71 35.53
N SER A 13 2.80 -15.04 35.07
CA SER A 13 3.37 -16.39 35.19
C SER A 13 4.00 -16.64 36.56
N SER A 14 4.29 -15.58 37.32
CA SER A 14 4.86 -15.63 38.67
C SER A 14 3.84 -15.30 39.77
N GLY A 15 2.55 -15.20 39.40
CA GLY A 15 1.46 -14.92 40.32
C GLY A 15 1.38 -15.94 41.45
N LYS A 16 0.92 -15.49 42.62
CA LYS A 16 0.71 -16.39 43.76
C LYS A 16 -0.35 -17.42 43.38
N ALA A 17 0.02 -18.69 43.49
CA ALA A 17 -0.87 -19.80 43.27
C ALA A 17 -1.32 -20.38 44.61
N HIS A 18 -2.60 -20.71 44.71
CA HIS A 18 -3.17 -21.41 45.86
C HIS A 18 -4.08 -22.55 45.40
N PHE A 19 -4.39 -23.47 46.31
CA PHE A 19 -5.25 -24.60 46.03
C PHE A 19 -6.65 -24.33 46.59
N GLU A 20 -7.65 -24.37 45.71
CA GLU A 20 -9.04 -24.07 46.05
C GLU A 20 -9.96 -25.07 45.33
N ASN A 21 -10.88 -25.71 46.07
CA ASN A 21 -11.85 -26.66 45.52
C ASN A 21 -11.25 -27.78 44.63
N GLY A 22 -10.11 -28.34 45.03
CA GLY A 22 -9.46 -29.41 44.26
C GLY A 22 -8.68 -28.93 43.04
N LYS A 23 -8.51 -27.60 42.85
CA LYS A 23 -7.84 -27.00 41.71
C LYS A 23 -6.77 -26.00 42.14
N THR A 24 -5.69 -25.91 41.37
CA THR A 24 -4.73 -24.81 41.49
C THR A 24 -5.29 -23.58 40.82
N VAL A 25 -5.37 -22.48 41.55
CA VAL A 25 -5.82 -21.16 41.10
C VAL A 25 -4.64 -20.21 41.20
N VAL A 26 -4.48 -19.31 40.23
CA VAL A 26 -3.44 -18.28 40.22
C VAL A 26 -4.11 -16.92 40.33
N GLU A 27 -3.72 -16.14 41.34
CA GLU A 27 -4.17 -14.76 41.47
C GLU A 27 -3.44 -13.88 40.45
N VAL A 28 -4.22 -13.14 39.66
CA VAL A 28 -3.71 -12.22 38.65
C VAL A 28 -4.22 -10.81 38.91
N GLY A 29 -3.33 -9.82 38.77
CA GLY A 29 -3.70 -8.42 38.89
C GLY A 29 -4.64 -8.02 37.76
N LEU A 30 -5.85 -7.54 38.10
CA LEU A 30 -6.83 -7.08 37.10
C LEU A 30 -6.27 -5.93 36.24
N SER A 31 -5.42 -5.07 36.82
CA SER A 31 -4.74 -3.99 36.10
C SER A 31 -3.80 -4.50 35.01
N ASP A 32 -3.00 -5.52 35.32
CA ASP A 32 -2.06 -6.15 34.38
C ASP A 32 -2.84 -6.83 33.24
N LEU A 33 -3.97 -7.48 33.55
CA LEU A 33 -4.85 -8.09 32.55
C LEU A 33 -5.49 -7.04 31.62
N ASN A 34 -6.00 -5.94 32.19
CA ASN A 34 -6.57 -4.83 31.42
C ASN A 34 -5.55 -4.15 30.53
N GLU A 35 -4.30 -4.02 31.00
CA GLU A 35 -3.22 -3.47 30.21
C GLU A 35 -2.86 -4.36 29.02
N LEU A 36 -2.81 -5.69 29.22
CA LEU A 36 -2.65 -6.66 28.13
C LEU A 36 -3.76 -6.57 27.08
N LEU A 37 -5.02 -6.45 27.52
CA LEU A 37 -6.17 -6.29 26.63
C LEU A 37 -6.07 -4.99 25.82
N SER A 38 -5.70 -3.90 26.47
CA SER A 38 -5.52 -2.59 25.82
C SER A 38 -4.41 -2.65 24.77
N LEU A 39 -3.27 -3.26 25.11
CA LEU A 39 -2.16 -3.46 24.16
C LEU A 39 -2.58 -4.33 22.97
N ALA A 40 -3.35 -5.40 23.20
CA ALA A 40 -3.86 -6.24 22.13
C ALA A 40 -4.81 -5.48 21.19
N TYR A 41 -5.67 -4.63 21.75
CA TYR A 41 -6.55 -3.75 21.00
C TYR A 41 -5.77 -2.76 20.13
N ASP A 42 -4.78 -2.08 20.69
CA ASP A 42 -3.93 -1.12 19.97
C ASP A 42 -3.17 -1.77 18.81
N ILE A 43 -2.60 -2.96 19.05
CA ILE A 43 -1.88 -3.73 18.01
C ILE A 43 -2.82 -4.10 16.86
N ASN A 44 -4.04 -4.53 17.18
CA ASN A 44 -5.02 -4.91 16.16
C ASN A 44 -5.49 -3.70 15.36
N ASN A 45 -5.73 -2.56 16.01
CA ASN A 45 -6.07 -1.31 15.32
C ASN A 45 -4.94 -0.83 14.40
N TYR A 46 -3.69 -0.89 14.87
CA TYR A 46 -2.54 -0.55 14.05
C TYR A 46 -2.46 -1.46 12.80
N ARG A 47 -2.63 -2.78 12.97
CA ARG A 47 -2.64 -3.74 11.86
C ARG A 47 -3.77 -3.46 10.87
N LEU A 48 -4.98 -3.18 11.37
CA LEU A 48 -6.14 -2.86 10.53
C LEU A 48 -5.87 -1.60 9.70
N ASN A 49 -5.35 -0.54 10.33
CA ASN A 49 -5.01 0.70 9.64
C ASN A 49 -3.91 0.49 8.59
N ALA A 50 -2.89 -0.30 8.90
CA ALA A 50 -1.83 -0.63 7.95
C ALA A 50 -2.38 -1.38 6.73
N LEU A 51 -3.25 -2.38 6.94
CA LEU A 51 -3.90 -3.11 5.86
C LEU A 51 -4.78 -2.21 4.99
N TRP A 52 -5.57 -1.35 5.62
CA TRP A 52 -6.39 -0.37 4.91
C TRP A 52 -5.54 0.55 4.01
N ASN A 53 -4.47 1.12 4.55
CA ASN A 53 -3.58 1.99 3.78
C ASN A 53 -2.90 1.26 2.61
N LEU A 54 -2.51 0.00 2.80
CA LEU A 54 -1.96 -0.84 1.73
C LEU A 54 -2.98 -1.10 0.63
N GLU A 55 -4.23 -1.36 0.98
CA GLU A 55 -5.32 -1.55 0.02
C GLU A 55 -5.58 -0.28 -0.80
N GLN A 56 -5.67 0.88 -0.13
CA GLN A 56 -5.84 2.17 -0.82
C GLN A 56 -4.68 2.46 -1.76
N THR A 57 -3.45 2.20 -1.32
CA THR A 57 -2.24 2.38 -2.15
C THR A 57 -2.23 1.43 -3.35
N SER A 58 -2.66 0.18 -3.16
CA SER A 58 -2.78 -0.80 -4.25
C SER A 58 -3.79 -0.35 -5.31
N ASN A 59 -4.95 0.16 -4.88
CA ASN A 59 -5.98 0.67 -5.76
C ASN A 59 -5.49 1.90 -6.54
N ALA A 60 -4.86 2.86 -5.87
CA ALA A 60 -4.27 4.03 -6.51
C ALA A 60 -3.20 3.65 -7.56
N CYS A 61 -2.39 2.62 -7.28
CA CYS A 61 -1.39 2.11 -8.22
C CYS A 61 -2.04 1.50 -9.48
N LYS A 62 -3.10 0.71 -9.31
CA LYS A 62 -3.86 0.13 -10.45
C LYS A 62 -4.48 1.23 -11.32
N GLU A 63 -5.09 2.23 -10.71
CA GLU A 63 -5.66 3.39 -11.42
C GLU A 63 -4.59 4.18 -12.18
N TYR A 64 -3.43 4.42 -11.54
CA TYR A 64 -2.31 5.07 -12.19
C TYR A 64 -1.83 4.28 -13.42
N LYS A 65 -1.70 2.96 -13.30
CA LYS A 65 -1.27 2.10 -14.41
C LYS A 65 -2.23 2.19 -15.60
N MET A 66 -3.54 2.10 -15.36
CA MET A 66 -4.56 2.26 -16.42
C MET A 66 -4.50 3.64 -17.09
N ARG A 67 -4.33 4.72 -16.30
CA ARG A 67 -4.19 6.08 -16.84
C ARG A 67 -2.92 6.22 -17.69
N ASN A 68 -1.81 5.65 -17.23
CA ASN A 68 -0.55 5.70 -17.96
C ASN A 68 -0.63 4.94 -19.30
N GLU A 69 -1.27 3.76 -19.32
CA GLU A 69 -1.52 3.01 -20.56
C GLU A 69 -2.30 3.84 -21.58
N LYS A 70 -3.41 4.46 -21.17
CA LYS A 70 -4.21 5.36 -22.03
C LYS A 70 -3.42 6.58 -22.52
N HIS A 71 -2.56 7.14 -21.66
CA HIS A 71 -1.70 8.25 -22.03
C HIS A 71 -0.68 7.84 -23.10
N GLN A 72 -0.06 6.66 -22.96
CA GLN A 72 0.89 6.13 -23.95
C GLN A 72 0.21 5.86 -25.30
N GLU A 73 -1.02 5.34 -25.30
CA GLU A 73 -1.82 5.19 -26.54
C GLU A 73 -2.09 6.53 -27.22
N SER A 74 -2.47 7.54 -26.42
CA SER A 74 -2.70 8.90 -26.93
C SER A 74 -1.43 9.50 -27.54
N LEU A 75 -0.27 9.31 -26.88
CA LEU A 75 1.03 9.76 -27.40
C LEU A 75 1.39 9.05 -28.72
N LYS A 76 1.10 7.75 -28.86
CA LYS A 76 1.32 7.02 -30.12
C LYS A 76 0.47 7.61 -31.25
N LEU A 77 -0.81 7.91 -30.97
CA LEU A 77 -1.71 8.52 -31.95
C LEU A 77 -1.19 9.88 -32.42
N ILE A 78 -0.82 10.76 -31.48
CA ILE A 78 -0.28 12.09 -31.79
C ILE A 78 1.00 11.96 -32.64
N LYS A 79 1.93 11.08 -32.26
CA LYS A 79 3.14 10.81 -33.05
C LYS A 79 2.83 10.30 -34.46
N GLY A 80 1.81 9.46 -34.61
CA GLY A 80 1.34 9.00 -35.92
C GLY A 80 0.84 10.15 -36.80
N ILE A 81 0.06 11.07 -36.23
CA ILE A 81 -0.44 12.24 -36.94
C ILE A 81 0.71 13.17 -37.34
N THR A 82 1.60 13.52 -36.40
CA THR A 82 2.72 14.43 -36.68
C THR A 82 3.66 13.87 -37.73
N SER A 83 4.02 12.59 -37.65
CA SER A 83 4.87 11.94 -38.67
C SER A 83 4.19 11.85 -40.05
N GLY A 84 2.86 11.71 -40.09
CA GLY A 84 2.09 11.80 -41.33
C GLY A 84 2.16 13.20 -41.97
N VAL A 85 2.00 14.25 -41.15
CA VAL A 85 2.10 15.66 -41.59
C VAL A 85 3.52 15.98 -42.08
N ASP A 86 4.54 15.62 -41.31
CA ASP A 86 5.95 15.86 -41.67
C ASP A 86 6.30 15.19 -43.01
N ASN A 87 5.83 13.96 -43.23
CA ASN A 87 6.03 13.25 -44.49
C ASN A 87 5.33 13.92 -45.67
N ALA A 88 4.12 14.48 -45.48
CA ALA A 88 3.41 15.19 -46.53
C ALA A 88 4.14 16.49 -46.90
N ILE A 89 4.56 17.28 -45.91
CA ILE A 89 5.32 18.52 -46.12
C ILE A 89 6.63 18.24 -46.86
N VAL A 90 7.39 17.22 -46.44
CA VAL A 90 8.66 16.85 -47.12
C VAL A 90 8.42 16.45 -48.57
N LYS A 91 7.35 15.71 -48.86
CA LYS A 91 6.98 15.36 -50.25
C LYS A 91 6.65 16.61 -51.08
N ASP A 92 5.87 17.53 -50.53
CA ASP A 92 5.48 18.76 -51.22
C ASP A 92 6.68 19.69 -51.46
N VAL A 93 7.58 19.86 -50.48
CA VAL A 93 8.82 20.65 -50.64
C VAL A 93 9.70 20.04 -51.74
N ASN A 94 9.87 18.72 -51.76
CA ASN A 94 10.65 18.04 -52.79
C ASN A 94 10.03 18.16 -54.19
N ARG A 95 8.69 18.16 -54.29
CA ARG A 95 7.98 18.38 -55.56
C ARG A 95 8.22 19.79 -56.08
N ILE A 96 8.01 20.80 -55.23
CA ILE A 96 8.23 22.22 -55.57
C ILE A 96 9.69 22.45 -56.00
N ALA A 97 10.66 21.88 -55.27
CA ALA A 97 12.08 22.01 -55.62
C ALA A 97 12.41 21.40 -56.98
N LYS A 98 11.82 20.25 -57.33
CA LYS A 98 11.99 19.63 -58.66
C LYS A 98 11.34 20.44 -59.78
N GLU A 99 10.13 20.95 -59.54
CA GLU A 99 9.40 21.79 -60.50
C GLU A 99 10.14 23.12 -60.76
N ALA A 100 10.81 23.69 -59.75
CA ALA A 100 11.58 24.92 -59.87
C ALA A 100 12.94 24.76 -60.58
N LEU A 101 13.45 23.54 -60.71
CA LEU A 101 14.73 23.22 -61.37
C LEU A 101 14.55 22.73 -62.82
N SER A 102 13.31 22.62 -63.30
CA SER A 102 12.95 22.23 -64.66
C SER A 102 12.52 23.44 -65.49
#